data_AF-A0A1H7H270-F1
#
_entry.id   AF-A0A1H7H270-F1
#
_cell.length_a   1.000
_cell.length_b   1.000
_cell.length_c   1.000
_cell.angle_alpha   90.00
_cell.angle_beta   90.00
_cell.angle_gamma   90.00
#
_symmetry.space_group_name_H-M   'P 1'
#
loop_
_entity.id
_entity.type
_entity.pdbx_description
1 polymer ?
#
loop_
_entity_poly.entity_id
_entity_poly.type
_entity_poly.pdbx_seq_one_letter_code
_entity_poly.pdbx_strand_id
1 'polypeptide(L)'
;MTVNPRSVRRRLIKPEACSRARRRKFFLKEPKGWRKADFRESYQYRLIQDIWEHQVDLAGSSVYQELLGGIRRGKAFHHRTGRRHFVVDTEEGLFDDMSGYLKIMQGMQADGYRIDAAPNELTVTVAANGELLATSGGKRRLAMAQVLGLTRTPTRISHMRSAWARNHARDAREPACEALMRVMQTFPGGSLA
;
A
#
# COMPACT_ATOMS: atom_id res chain seq x y z
N MET A 1 -0.17 14.78 -1.45
CA MET A 1 0.95 14.46 -2.37
C MET A 1 0.47 13.41 -3.35
N THR A 2 0.79 13.56 -4.63
CA THR A 2 0.58 12.53 -5.65
C THR A 2 1.90 11.93 -6.08
N VAL A 3 1.97 10.61 -6.28
CA VAL A 3 3.17 9.93 -6.76
C VAL A 3 2.84 9.03 -7.94
N ASN A 4 3.84 8.71 -8.75
CA ASN A 4 3.70 7.60 -9.69
C ASN A 4 3.68 6.28 -8.90
N PRO A 5 2.60 5.47 -8.95
CA PRO A 5 2.52 4.23 -8.18
C PRO A 5 3.64 3.24 -8.52
N ARG A 6 4.17 3.25 -9.76
CA ARG A 6 5.28 2.39 -10.18
C ARG A 6 6.65 2.82 -9.61
N SER A 7 6.76 4.02 -9.03
CA SER A 7 7.96 4.43 -8.29
C SER A 7 8.05 3.75 -6.92
N VAL A 8 6.92 3.31 -6.36
CA VAL A 8 6.86 2.57 -5.09
C VAL A 8 7.11 1.07 -5.35
N ARG A 9 8.37 0.73 -5.59
CA ARG A 9 8.77 -0.64 -5.99
C ARG A 9 8.89 -1.61 -4.81
N ARG A 10 9.25 -1.10 -3.64
CA ARG A 10 9.53 -1.94 -2.47
C ARG A 10 8.52 -1.71 -1.37
N ARG A 11 8.25 -2.76 -0.60
CA ARG A 11 7.48 -2.69 0.64
C ARG A 11 8.40 -2.77 1.84
N LEU A 12 8.00 -2.10 2.90
CA LEU A 12 8.66 -2.17 4.17
C LEU A 12 8.10 -3.31 5.02
N ILE A 13 8.96 -4.25 5.40
CA ILE A 13 8.65 -5.32 6.34
C ILE A 13 9.17 -4.92 7.71
N LYS A 14 8.24 -4.74 8.65
CA LYS A 14 8.54 -4.43 10.06
C LYS A 14 8.72 -5.74 10.83
N PRO A 15 9.72 -5.85 11.72
CA PRO A 15 9.88 -7.01 12.59
C PRO A 15 8.68 -7.12 13.55
N GLU A 16 8.29 -8.36 13.87
CA GLU A 16 7.13 -8.66 14.73
C GLU A 16 7.25 -7.97 16.10
N ALA A 17 8.44 -8.01 16.69
CA ALA A 17 8.80 -7.38 17.96
C ALA A 17 8.79 -5.83 17.96
N CYS A 18 8.48 -5.18 16.83
CA CYS A 18 8.38 -3.71 16.81
C CYS A 18 7.15 -3.26 17.62
N SER A 19 7.36 -2.64 18.78
CA SER A 19 6.28 -2.19 19.66
C SER A 19 5.32 -1.22 18.96
N ARG A 20 4.02 -1.26 19.33
CA ARG A 20 3.00 -0.35 18.79
C ARG A 20 3.37 1.13 18.95
N ALA A 21 4.05 1.50 20.04
CA ALA A 21 4.56 2.85 20.28
C ALA A 21 5.63 3.29 19.25
N ARG A 22 6.56 2.39 18.87
CA ARG A 22 7.55 2.68 17.82
C ARG A 22 6.92 2.80 16.43
N ARG A 23 5.79 2.13 16.20
CA ARG A 23 5.01 2.22 14.94
C ARG A 23 4.18 3.51 14.82
N ARG A 24 4.10 4.34 15.87
CA ARG A 24 3.35 5.62 15.87
C ARG A 24 4.24 6.85 15.66
N LYS A 25 5.58 6.70 15.71
CA LYS A 25 6.50 7.82 15.49
C LYS A 25 6.60 8.15 14.01
N PHE A 26 6.32 9.39 13.64
CA PHE A 26 6.51 9.86 12.25
C PHE A 26 7.98 9.75 11.82
N PHE A 27 8.89 10.24 12.66
CA PHE A 27 10.33 10.05 12.44
C PHE A 27 10.82 8.73 13.02
N LEU A 28 11.32 7.88 12.14
CA LEU A 28 11.83 6.56 12.46
C LEU A 28 13.35 6.60 12.46
N LYS A 29 13.95 6.35 13.63
CA LYS A 29 15.36 5.91 13.71
C LYS A 29 15.52 4.63 12.88
N GLU A 30 16.69 4.34 12.34
CA GLU A 30 16.95 3.06 11.65
C GLU A 30 16.84 1.89 12.65
N PRO A 31 15.77 1.08 12.59
CA PRO A 31 15.58 0.01 13.54
C PRO A 31 16.25 -1.22 12.97
N LYS A 32 17.03 -1.90 13.81
CA LYS A 32 17.54 -3.23 13.49
C LYS A 32 16.39 -4.15 13.05
N GLY A 33 16.59 -4.87 11.95
CA GLY A 33 15.65 -5.88 11.45
C GLY A 33 14.54 -5.37 10.51
N TRP A 34 14.54 -4.10 10.10
CA TRP A 34 13.62 -3.65 9.03
C TRP A 34 14.14 -4.11 7.68
N ARG A 35 13.30 -4.84 6.93
CA ARG A 35 13.66 -5.37 5.61
C ARG A 35 12.86 -4.67 4.52
N LYS A 36 13.47 -4.55 3.35
CA LYS A 36 12.79 -4.16 2.12
C LYS A 36 12.57 -5.43 1.29
N ALA A 37 11.41 -5.58 0.68
CA ALA A 37 11.13 -6.64 -0.28
C ALA A 37 10.45 -6.03 -1.51
N ASP A 38 10.52 -6.71 -2.65
CA ASP A 38 9.76 -6.27 -3.82
C ASP A 38 8.26 -6.27 -3.47
N PHE A 39 7.56 -5.22 -3.87
CA PHE A 39 6.13 -5.12 -3.66
C PHE A 39 5.35 -6.06 -4.59
N ARG A 40 5.86 -6.34 -5.80
CA ARG A 40 5.23 -7.21 -6.79
C ARG A 40 5.22 -8.68 -6.39
N GLU A 41 6.17 -9.09 -5.56
CA GLU A 41 6.21 -10.43 -4.96
C GLU A 41 5.21 -10.60 -3.80
N SER A 42 4.51 -9.53 -3.41
CA SER A 42 3.56 -9.61 -2.30
C SER A 42 2.26 -10.32 -2.70
N TYR A 43 1.66 -11.02 -1.74
CA TYR A 43 0.31 -11.59 -1.89
C TYR A 43 -0.72 -10.55 -2.38
N GLN A 44 -0.64 -9.31 -1.89
CA GLN A 44 -1.56 -8.25 -2.33
C GLN A 44 -1.42 -7.91 -3.81
N TYR A 45 -0.20 -7.97 -4.34
CA TYR A 45 0.02 -7.73 -5.76
C TYR A 45 -0.46 -8.90 -6.60
N ARG A 46 -0.05 -10.12 -6.24
CA ARG A 46 -0.49 -11.36 -6.91
C ARG A 46 -2.01 -11.50 -6.95
N LEU A 47 -2.70 -11.28 -5.83
CA LEU A 47 -4.17 -11.31 -5.76
C LEU A 47 -4.81 -10.33 -6.77
N ILE A 48 -4.34 -9.08 -6.79
CA ILE A 48 -4.93 -8.04 -7.62
C ILE A 48 -4.62 -8.26 -9.10
N GLN A 49 -3.41 -8.71 -9.42
CA GLN A 49 -3.04 -9.07 -10.77
C GLN A 49 -3.91 -10.23 -11.29
N ASP A 50 -4.04 -11.30 -10.51
CA ASP A 50 -4.82 -12.49 -10.87
C ASP A 50 -6.30 -12.16 -11.08
N ILE A 51 -6.91 -11.32 -10.22
CA ILE A 51 -8.28 -10.80 -10.40
C ILE A 51 -8.43 -10.06 -11.72
N TRP A 52 -7.46 -9.21 -12.06
CA TRP A 52 -7.53 -8.39 -13.27
C TRP A 52 -7.38 -9.21 -14.55
N GLU A 53 -6.48 -10.19 -14.53
CA GLU A 53 -6.27 -11.13 -15.63
C GLU A 53 -7.51 -12.00 -15.88
N HIS A 54 -8.30 -12.27 -14.83
CA HIS A 54 -9.50 -13.11 -14.86
C HIS A 54 -10.81 -12.31 -14.72
N GLN A 55 -10.83 -11.05 -15.15
CA GLN A 55 -12.00 -10.16 -14.97
C GLN A 55 -13.31 -10.65 -15.61
N VAL A 56 -13.25 -11.59 -16.55
CA VAL A 56 -14.43 -12.21 -17.19
C VAL A 56 -14.90 -13.46 -16.44
N ASP A 57 -13.98 -14.19 -15.82
CA ASP A 57 -14.25 -15.42 -15.07
C ASP A 57 -13.35 -15.50 -13.84
N LEU A 58 -13.80 -14.87 -12.74
CA LEU A 58 -13.05 -14.88 -11.47
C LEU A 58 -12.92 -16.27 -10.87
N ALA A 59 -13.84 -17.19 -11.16
CA ALA A 59 -13.76 -18.55 -10.64
C ALA A 59 -12.60 -19.32 -11.29
N GLY A 60 -12.20 -18.96 -12.51
CA GLY A 60 -11.02 -19.51 -13.18
C GLY A 60 -9.67 -19.04 -12.59
N SER A 61 -9.66 -18.05 -11.71
CA SER A 61 -8.42 -17.45 -11.21
C SER A 61 -7.61 -18.39 -10.31
N SER A 62 -6.28 -18.32 -10.39
CA SER A 62 -5.41 -19.22 -9.63
C SER A 62 -5.52 -18.95 -8.12
N VAL A 63 -5.64 -17.68 -7.73
CA VAL A 63 -5.80 -17.30 -6.32
C VAL A 63 -7.18 -17.66 -5.80
N TYR A 64 -8.24 -17.56 -6.61
CA TYR A 64 -9.57 -18.03 -6.24
C TYR A 64 -9.53 -19.53 -5.90
N GLN A 65 -8.96 -20.35 -6.78
CA GLN A 65 -8.84 -21.79 -6.57
C GLN A 65 -7.98 -22.14 -5.35
N GLU A 66 -6.87 -21.42 -5.11
CA GLU A 66 -6.04 -21.58 -3.91
C GLU A 66 -6.85 -21.33 -2.62
N LEU A 67 -7.60 -20.23 -2.58
CA LEU A 67 -8.39 -19.83 -1.42
C LEU A 67 -9.59 -20.76 -1.20
N LEU A 68 -10.31 -21.11 -2.28
CA LEU A 68 -11.44 -22.03 -2.24
C LEU A 68 -11.02 -23.42 -1.74
N GLY A 69 -9.87 -23.93 -2.20
CA GLY A 69 -9.30 -25.15 -1.65
C GLY A 69 -8.99 -25.06 -0.15
N GLY A 70 -8.61 -23.87 0.33
CA GLY A 70 -8.47 -23.58 1.76
C GLY A 70 -9.81 -23.68 2.51
N ILE A 71 -10.83 -23.00 2.00
CA ILE A 71 -12.20 -23.02 2.55
C ILE A 71 -12.75 -24.44 2.64
N ARG A 72 -12.63 -25.22 1.56
CA ARG A 72 -13.06 -26.62 1.52
C ARG A 72 -12.34 -27.52 2.53
N ARG A 73 -11.16 -27.12 3.02
CA ARG A 73 -10.41 -27.78 4.11
C ARG A 73 -10.70 -27.18 5.49
N GLY A 74 -11.72 -26.34 5.63
CA GLY A 74 -12.11 -25.69 6.88
C GLY A 74 -11.25 -24.49 7.28
N LYS A 75 -10.50 -23.88 6.35
CA LYS A 75 -9.79 -22.62 6.62
C LYS A 75 -10.73 -21.43 6.40
N ALA A 76 -10.69 -20.46 7.30
CA ALA A 76 -11.33 -19.17 7.12
C ALA A 76 -10.29 -18.08 6.85
N PHE A 77 -10.64 -17.11 6.01
CA PHE A 77 -9.80 -15.94 5.74
C PHE A 77 -10.37 -14.73 6.46
N HIS A 78 -9.49 -13.99 7.15
CA HIS A 78 -9.87 -12.77 7.84
C HIS A 78 -9.50 -11.55 7.00
N HIS A 79 -10.51 -10.84 6.54
CA HIS A 79 -10.35 -9.58 5.83
C HIS A 79 -10.63 -8.41 6.76
N ARG A 80 -9.85 -7.34 6.60
CA ARG A 80 -10.04 -6.11 7.36
C ARG A 80 -10.23 -4.94 6.41
N THR A 81 -11.38 -4.29 6.52
CA THR A 81 -11.69 -3.06 5.81
C THR A 81 -11.98 -1.97 6.84
N GLY A 82 -11.02 -1.07 7.04
CA GLY A 82 -11.07 -0.06 8.09
C GLY A 82 -11.11 -0.67 9.50
N ARG A 83 -12.22 -0.44 10.22
CA ARG A 83 -12.47 -1.00 11.57
C ARG A 83 -13.26 -2.31 11.54
N ARG A 84 -13.80 -2.71 10.37
CA ARG A 84 -14.60 -3.93 10.24
C ARG A 84 -13.70 -5.13 9.94
N HIS A 85 -14.02 -6.23 10.59
CA HIS A 85 -13.43 -7.54 10.37
C HIS A 85 -14.49 -8.40 9.69
N PHE A 86 -14.14 -8.98 8.55
CA PHE A 86 -14.98 -9.90 7.81
C PHE A 86 -14.28 -11.25 7.81
N VAL A 87 -15.08 -12.30 7.92
CA VAL A 87 -14.64 -13.68 7.77
C VAL A 87 -15.16 -14.15 6.43
N VAL A 88 -14.28 -14.77 5.65
CA VAL A 88 -14.61 -15.39 4.38
C VAL A 88 -14.32 -16.87 4.55
N ASP A 89 -15.38 -17.65 4.72
CA ASP A 89 -15.37 -19.08 4.99
C ASP A 89 -16.34 -19.87 4.09
N THR A 90 -16.98 -19.20 3.14
CA THR A 90 -17.83 -19.81 2.11
C THR A 90 -17.32 -19.48 0.70
N GLU A 91 -17.71 -20.30 -0.27
CA GLU A 91 -17.38 -20.08 -1.68
C GLU A 91 -18.02 -18.78 -2.19
N GLU A 92 -19.28 -18.53 -1.83
CA GLU A 92 -20.02 -17.32 -2.17
C GLU A 92 -19.35 -16.07 -1.58
N GLY A 93 -18.93 -16.14 -0.31
CA GLY A 93 -18.25 -15.02 0.36
C GLY A 93 -16.88 -14.71 -0.25
N LEU A 94 -16.18 -15.73 -0.74
CA LEU A 94 -14.92 -15.56 -1.48
C LEU A 94 -15.16 -14.88 -2.82
N PHE A 95 -16.16 -15.34 -3.57
CA PHE A 95 -16.53 -14.76 -4.85
C PHE A 95 -16.96 -13.29 -4.70
N ASP A 96 -17.75 -12.98 -3.67
CA ASP A 96 -18.18 -11.61 -3.36
C ASP A 96 -17.00 -10.69 -2.99
N ASP A 97 -16.04 -11.14 -2.17
CA ASP A 97 -14.85 -10.35 -1.82
C ASP A 97 -13.98 -10.06 -3.05
N MET A 98 -13.77 -11.05 -3.92
CA MET A 98 -12.98 -10.88 -5.15
C MET A 98 -13.71 -9.99 -6.17
N SER A 99 -15.02 -10.16 -6.34
CA SER A 99 -15.87 -9.29 -7.16
C SER A 99 -15.84 -7.84 -6.66
N GLY A 100 -15.78 -7.65 -5.33
CA GLY A 100 -15.60 -6.34 -4.72
C GLY A 100 -14.31 -5.64 -5.16
N TYR A 101 -13.18 -6.36 -5.25
CA TYR A 101 -11.96 -5.77 -5.80
C TYR A 101 -12.08 -5.47 -7.29
N LEU A 102 -12.65 -6.37 -8.08
CA LEU A 102 -12.83 -6.15 -9.52
C LEU A 102 -13.65 -4.87 -9.78
N LYS A 103 -14.76 -4.67 -9.05
CA LYS A 103 -15.58 -3.45 -9.13
C LYS A 103 -14.77 -2.19 -8.80
N ILE A 104 -13.90 -2.25 -7.79
CA ILE A 104 -13.00 -1.13 -7.45
C ILE A 104 -12.00 -0.88 -8.58
N MET A 105 -11.45 -1.93 -9.19
CA MET A 105 -10.49 -1.80 -10.29
C MET A 105 -11.14 -1.20 -11.53
N GLN A 106 -12.34 -1.63 -11.89
CA GLN A 106 -13.11 -1.06 -13.01
C GLN A 106 -13.38 0.44 -12.77
N GLY A 107 -13.84 0.82 -11.58
CA GLY A 107 -14.02 2.22 -11.23
C GLY A 107 -12.71 3.01 -11.28
N MET A 108 -11.61 2.41 -10.81
CA MET A 108 -10.28 3.04 -10.85
C MET A 108 -9.70 3.15 -12.27
N GLN A 109 -10.07 2.24 -13.17
CA GLN A 109 -9.69 2.31 -14.58
C GLN A 109 -10.43 3.46 -15.29
N ALA A 110 -11.72 3.64 -15.00
CA ALA A 110 -12.55 4.68 -15.59
C ALA A 110 -12.23 6.08 -15.05
N ASP A 111 -12.16 6.22 -13.71
CA ASP A 111 -12.10 7.52 -13.04
C ASP A 111 -10.69 7.86 -12.51
N GLY A 112 -9.73 6.95 -12.62
CA GLY A 112 -8.45 7.04 -11.92
C GLY A 112 -8.59 6.80 -10.40
N TYR A 113 -7.60 7.24 -9.63
CA TYR A 113 -7.59 7.01 -8.19
C TYR A 113 -8.49 8.00 -7.45
N ARG A 114 -9.55 7.49 -6.83
CA ARG A 114 -10.48 8.26 -5.99
C ARG A 114 -10.22 8.08 -4.48
N ILE A 115 -9.95 9.18 -3.79
CA ILE A 115 -9.65 9.22 -2.35
C ILE A 115 -10.92 9.02 -1.52
N ASP A 116 -12.01 9.69 -1.92
CA ASP A 116 -13.34 9.68 -1.30
C ASP A 116 -13.99 8.28 -1.32
N ALA A 117 -13.68 7.47 -2.34
CA ALA A 117 -14.15 6.10 -2.46
C ALA A 117 -13.47 5.11 -1.49
N ALA A 118 -12.73 5.55 -0.46
CA ALA A 118 -11.85 4.70 0.35
C ALA A 118 -11.75 5.01 1.84
N PRO A 119 -11.82 4.01 2.71
CA PRO A 119 -11.32 4.15 4.08
C PRO A 119 -9.79 4.03 4.19
N ASN A 120 -9.09 3.56 3.15
CA ASN A 120 -7.67 3.19 3.22
C ASN A 120 -6.82 3.91 2.15
N GLU A 121 -6.40 5.13 2.47
CA GLU A 121 -5.42 5.90 1.69
C GLU A 121 -4.10 5.12 1.51
N LEU A 122 -3.45 5.28 0.34
CA LEU A 122 -2.11 4.75 0.13
C LEU A 122 -1.12 5.44 1.05
N THR A 123 -0.43 4.66 1.88
CA THR A 123 0.56 5.17 2.83
C THR A 123 1.95 4.65 2.54
N VAL A 124 2.91 5.58 2.44
CA VAL A 124 4.31 5.27 2.19
C VAL A 124 5.21 5.69 3.36
N THR A 125 6.38 5.07 3.44
CA THR A 125 7.49 5.48 4.31
C THR A 125 8.63 5.97 3.44
N VAL A 126 9.24 7.08 3.84
CA VAL A 126 10.45 7.60 3.20
C VAL A 126 11.67 6.92 3.81
N ALA A 127 12.46 6.24 2.98
CA ALA A 127 13.69 5.57 3.37
C ALA A 127 14.85 6.58 3.57
N ALA A 128 15.99 6.11 4.10
CA ALA A 128 17.15 6.96 4.37
C ALA A 128 17.74 7.59 3.11
N ASN A 129 17.58 6.91 1.97
CA ASN A 129 17.99 7.34 0.64
C ASN A 129 16.87 8.03 -0.16
N GLY A 130 15.76 8.42 0.48
CA GLY A 130 14.64 9.12 -0.17
C GLY A 130 13.66 8.23 -0.93
N GLU A 131 13.92 6.92 -1.04
CA GLU A 131 13.01 5.96 -1.66
C GLU A 131 11.67 5.87 -0.91
N LEU A 132 10.57 5.81 -1.67
CA LEU A 132 9.24 5.55 -1.15
C LEU A 132 8.99 4.05 -0.99
N LEU A 133 8.65 3.64 0.23
CA LEU A 133 8.36 2.25 0.56
C LEU A 133 6.87 2.08 0.89
N ALA A 134 6.21 1.10 0.27
CA ALA A 134 4.84 0.74 0.62
C ALA A 134 4.77 0.26 2.07
N THR A 135 3.78 0.74 2.83
CA THR A 135 3.60 0.38 4.25
C THR A 135 2.32 -0.44 4.46
N SER A 136 1.79 -0.49 5.69
CA SER A 136 0.63 -1.30 6.02
C SER A 136 -0.68 -0.79 5.39
N GLY A 137 -0.83 0.52 5.13
CA GLY A 137 -2.05 1.11 4.60
C GLY A 137 -2.06 1.18 3.06
N GLY A 138 -3.16 0.72 2.45
CA GLY A 138 -3.43 0.92 1.02
C GLY A 138 -2.66 0.00 0.05
N LYS A 139 -2.05 -1.10 0.51
CA LYS A 139 -1.30 -2.02 -0.35
C LYS A 139 -2.10 -2.57 -1.53
N ARG A 140 -3.33 -3.06 -1.30
CA ARG A 140 -4.18 -3.55 -2.41
C ARG A 140 -4.41 -2.47 -3.47
N ARG A 141 -4.64 -1.23 -3.06
CA ARG A 141 -4.80 -0.10 -3.99
C ARG A 141 -3.52 0.30 -4.71
N LEU A 142 -2.36 0.20 -4.05
CA LEU A 142 -1.09 0.35 -4.74
C LEU A 142 -0.94 -0.70 -5.84
N ALA A 143 -1.28 -1.96 -5.54
CA ALA A 143 -1.27 -3.03 -6.53
C ALA A 143 -2.24 -2.72 -7.68
N MET A 144 -3.48 -2.31 -7.38
CA MET A 144 -4.48 -1.94 -8.40
C MET A 144 -3.94 -0.83 -9.30
N ALA A 145 -3.39 0.24 -8.72
CA ALA A 145 -2.85 1.35 -9.49
C ALA A 145 -1.64 0.94 -10.34
N GLN A 146 -0.79 0.03 -9.87
CA GLN A 146 0.34 -0.48 -10.66
C GLN A 146 -0.12 -1.38 -11.81
N VAL A 147 -1.07 -2.29 -11.55
CA VAL A 147 -1.65 -3.22 -12.54
C VAL A 147 -2.41 -2.46 -13.63
N LEU A 148 -3.25 -1.50 -13.24
CA LEU A 148 -3.98 -0.62 -14.17
C LEU A 148 -3.07 0.39 -14.90
N GLY A 149 -1.80 0.48 -14.50
CA GLY A 149 -0.83 1.39 -15.12
C GLY A 149 -1.10 2.87 -14.88
N LEU A 150 -1.74 3.22 -13.77
CA LEU A 150 -1.96 4.60 -13.41
C LEU A 150 -0.63 5.36 -13.28
N THR A 151 -0.63 6.61 -13.69
CA THR A 151 0.55 7.49 -13.63
C THR A 151 0.60 8.33 -12.36
N ARG A 152 -0.54 8.46 -11.65
CA ARG A 152 -0.66 9.28 -10.45
C ARG A 152 -1.58 8.61 -9.42
N THR A 153 -1.12 8.55 -8.18
CA THR A 153 -1.94 8.16 -7.03
C THR A 153 -1.74 9.11 -5.86
N PRO A 154 -2.84 9.62 -5.27
CA PRO A 154 -2.80 10.26 -3.96
C PRO A 154 -2.16 9.34 -2.93
N THR A 155 -1.20 9.90 -2.21
CA THR A 155 -0.38 9.15 -1.25
C THR A 155 -0.06 10.03 -0.05
N ARG A 156 -0.17 9.42 1.13
CA ARG A 156 0.24 10.01 2.39
C ARG A 156 1.58 9.45 2.85
N ILE A 157 2.48 10.35 3.23
CA ILE A 157 3.67 9.97 3.97
C ILE A 157 3.23 9.66 5.40
N SER A 158 3.37 8.39 5.78
CA SER A 158 3.04 7.94 7.13
C SER A 158 4.23 8.02 8.07
N HIS A 159 5.44 7.83 7.53
CA HIS A 159 6.68 7.86 8.28
C HIS A 159 7.86 8.31 7.42
N MET A 160 8.91 8.78 8.08
CA MET A 160 10.14 9.25 7.45
C MET A 160 11.35 8.77 8.25
N ARG A 161 12.40 8.32 7.57
CA ARG A 161 13.68 8.00 8.24
C ARG A 161 14.32 9.27 8.78
N SER A 162 14.69 9.26 10.07
CA SER A 162 15.36 10.40 10.72
C SER A 162 16.67 10.79 10.05
N ALA A 163 17.40 9.84 9.45
CA ALA A 163 18.61 10.13 8.70
C ALA A 163 18.31 11.00 7.46
N TRP A 164 17.27 10.66 6.71
CA TRP A 164 16.88 11.43 5.53
C TRP A 164 16.43 12.85 5.91
N ALA A 165 15.57 12.96 6.92
CA ALA A 165 15.11 14.26 7.43
C ALA A 165 16.28 15.16 7.87
N ARG A 166 17.22 14.60 8.65
CA ARG A 166 18.43 15.34 9.09
C ARG A 166 19.27 15.79 7.89
N ASN A 167 19.46 14.95 6.89
CA ASN A 167 20.29 15.32 5.74
C ASN A 167 19.70 16.47 4.92
N HIS A 168 18.37 16.61 4.86
CA HIS A 168 17.73 17.67 4.06
C HIS A 168 17.34 18.92 4.87
N ALA A 169 17.36 18.82 6.20
CA ALA A 169 17.07 19.93 7.12
C ALA A 169 18.30 20.38 7.93
N ARG A 170 19.50 19.84 7.66
CA ARG A 170 20.72 20.10 8.45
C ARG A 170 21.07 21.59 8.56
N ASP A 171 20.93 22.29 7.44
CA ASP A 171 21.32 23.70 7.31
C ASP A 171 20.09 24.62 7.17
N ALA A 172 18.90 24.10 7.51
CA ALA A 172 17.68 24.88 7.50
C ALA A 172 17.78 26.00 8.54
N ARG A 173 17.62 27.24 8.07
CA ARG A 173 17.56 28.44 8.93
C ARG A 173 16.12 28.91 9.13
N GLU A 174 15.21 28.39 8.30
CA GLU A 174 13.79 28.58 8.36
C GLU A 174 13.13 27.78 9.50
N PRO A 175 11.89 28.14 9.93
CA PRO A 175 11.11 27.35 10.87
C PRO A 175 10.98 25.88 10.44
N ALA A 176 10.92 24.97 11.43
CA ALA A 176 10.91 23.53 11.18
C ALA A 176 9.76 23.06 10.27
N CYS A 177 8.61 23.73 10.29
CA CYS A 177 7.49 23.44 9.39
C CYS A 177 7.84 23.75 7.92
N GLU A 178 8.50 24.87 7.65
CA GLU A 178 8.92 25.28 6.31
C GLU A 178 10.03 24.37 5.79
N ALA A 179 11.00 24.04 6.64
CA ALA A 179 12.02 23.05 6.32
C ALA A 179 11.38 21.71 5.94
N LEU A 180 10.39 21.23 6.69
CA LEU A 180 9.67 20.00 6.38
C LEU A 180 8.86 20.09 5.08
N MET A 181 8.20 21.22 4.81
CA MET A 181 7.47 21.44 3.55
C MET A 181 8.41 21.44 2.34
N ARG A 182 9.54 22.15 2.42
CA ARG A 182 10.60 22.14 1.39
C ARG A 182 11.12 20.73 1.16
N VAL A 183 11.42 20.02 2.24
CA VAL A 183 11.85 18.62 2.18
C VAL A 183 10.77 17.74 1.53
N MET A 184 9.49 17.99 1.80
CA MET A 184 8.38 17.32 1.12
C MET A 184 8.19 17.72 -0.35
N GLN A 185 8.74 18.86 -0.79
CA GLN A 185 8.77 19.23 -2.21
C GLN A 185 9.92 18.56 -2.96
N THR A 186 11.02 18.19 -2.29
CA THR A 186 12.20 17.56 -2.92
C THR A 186 12.05 16.07 -3.24
N PHE A 187 10.84 15.49 -3.14
CA PHE A 187 10.63 14.06 -3.37
C PHE A 187 10.77 13.67 -4.85
N PRO A 188 11.69 12.75 -5.20
CA PRO A 188 11.75 12.22 -6.56
C PRO A 188 10.46 11.44 -6.89
N GLY A 189 9.71 11.94 -7.87
CA GLY A 189 8.48 11.32 -8.36
C GLY A 189 7.20 11.69 -7.60
N GLY A 190 7.26 12.68 -6.70
CA GLY A 190 6.10 13.27 -6.04
C GLY A 190 5.85 14.70 -6.50
N SER A 191 4.59 15.07 -6.70
CA SER A 191 4.17 16.46 -6.83
C SER A 191 3.18 16.78 -5.71
N LEU A 192 3.40 17.89 -5.02
CA LEU A 192 2.38 18.54 -4.22
C LEU A 192 1.54 19.36 -5.21
N ALA A 193 0.45 18.76 -5.69
CA ALA A 193 -0.64 19.52 -6.28
C ALA A 193 -1.31 20.38 -5.21
#